data_AF-A0A3D5LCV9-F1
#
_entry.id   AF-A0A3D5LCV9-F1
#
_cell.length_a   1.000
_cell.length_b   1.000
_cell.length_c   1.000
_cell.angle_alpha   90.00
_cell.angle_beta   90.00
_cell.angle_gamma   90.00
#
_symmetry.space_group_name_H-M   'P 1'
#
loop_
_entity.id
_entity.type
_entity.pdbx_description
1 polymer ?
#
loop_
_entity_poly.entity_id
_entity_poly.type
_entity_poly.pdbx_seq_one_letter_code
_entity_poly.pdbx_strand_id
1 'polypeptide(L)'
;MKYVRQLLIILFVSFFGELLKYIIPLSIPASIYGMVLLFLALELKILKVSDIKETSNFLIEIMPLMFVPAGVGLLDSWGALQSIWIQVVVITLISTVIVMGVSGSITQFVIRKGKKKEE
;
A
#
# COMPACT_ATOMS: atom_id res chain seq x y z
N MET A 1 3.47 17.04 20.44
CA MET A 1 2.56 17.68 19.47
C MET A 1 2.87 17.33 18.01
N LYS A 2 4.14 17.33 17.57
CA LYS A 2 4.50 17.05 16.16
C LYS A 2 3.95 15.72 15.64
N TYR A 3 4.27 14.60 16.29
CA TYR A 3 3.76 13.26 15.93
C TYR A 3 2.23 13.18 15.84
N VAL A 4 1.51 13.76 16.80
CA VAL A 4 0.04 13.79 16.79
C VAL A 4 -0.49 14.54 15.58
N ARG A 5 0.10 15.68 15.21
CA ARG A 5 -0.29 16.42 14.00
C ARG A 5 -0.05 15.62 12.74
N GLN A 6 1.10 14.96 12.61
CA GLN A 6 1.40 14.12 11.45
C GLN A 6 0.44 12.93 11.35
N LEU A 7 0.15 12.28 12.49
CA LEU A 7 -0.82 11.20 12.58
C LEU A 7 -2.21 11.67 12.13
N LEU A 8 -2.66 12.84 12.59
CA LEU A 8 -3.94 13.41 12.19
C LEU A 8 -4.02 13.68 10.69
N ILE A 9 -2.94 14.15 10.06
CA ILE A 9 -2.89 14.33 8.61
C ILE A 9 -3.07 12.97 7.90
N ILE A 10 -2.34 11.95 8.34
CA ILE A 10 -2.44 10.59 7.76
C ILE A 10 -3.88 10.05 7.92
N LEU A 11 -4.44 10.14 9.12
CA LEU A 11 -5.81 9.70 9.40
C LEU A 11 -6.85 10.46 8.60
N PHE A 12 -6.68 11.77 8.41
CA PHE A 12 -7.59 12.59 7.62
C PHE A 12 -7.59 12.16 6.15
N VAL A 13 -6.40 11.93 5.57
CA VAL A 13 -6.29 11.44 4.19
C VAL A 13 -6.87 10.02 4.07
N SER A 14 -6.63 9.14 5.04
CA SER A 14 -7.25 7.81 5.09
C SER A 14 -8.77 7.87 5.18
N PHE A 15 -9.32 8.79 5.99
CA PHE A 15 -10.76 8.99 6.10
C PHE A 15 -11.38 9.46 4.79
N PHE A 16 -10.74 10.40 4.09
CA PHE A 16 -11.18 10.80 2.75
C PHE A 16 -11.11 9.63 1.75
N GLY A 17 -10.08 8.78 1.82
CA GLY A 17 -9.99 7.57 1.00
C GLY A 17 -11.18 6.62 1.20
N GLU A 18 -11.62 6.42 2.45
CA GLU A 18 -12.82 5.62 2.75
C GLU A 18 -14.09 6.31 2.24
N LEU A 19 -14.22 7.63 2.43
CA LEU A 19 -15.36 8.41 1.93
C LEU A 19 -15.47 8.32 0.41
N LEU A 20 -14.36 8.41 -0.32
CA LEU A 20 -14.35 8.23 -1.77
C LEU A 20 -14.79 6.82 -2.18
N LYS A 21 -14.37 5.79 -1.47
CA LYS A 21 -14.83 4.41 -1.73
C LYS A 21 -16.34 4.25 -1.51
N TYR A 22 -16.93 4.96 -0.54
CA TYR A 22 -18.38 4.95 -0.35
C TYR A 22 -19.14 5.65 -1.48
N ILE A 23 -18.58 6.73 -2.02
CA ILE A 23 -19.22 7.52 -3.09
C ILE A 23 -19.00 6.90 -4.46
N ILE A 24 -17.82 6.32 -4.71
CA ILE A 24 -17.42 5.74 -5.98
C ILE A 24 -17.62 4.23 -5.93
N PRO A 25 -18.54 3.66 -6.72
CA PRO A 25 -18.86 2.22 -6.70
C PRO A 25 -17.84 1.38 -7.47
N LEU A 26 -16.54 1.60 -7.24
CA LEU A 26 -15.46 0.79 -7.80
C LEU A 26 -14.96 -0.21 -6.76
N SER A 27 -14.68 -1.45 -7.18
CA SER A 27 -14.16 -2.54 -6.34
C SER A 27 -12.68 -2.37 -5.98
N ILE A 28 -12.29 -1.17 -5.55
CA ILE A 28 -10.92 -0.81 -5.21
C ILE A 28 -10.84 -0.59 -3.68
N PRO A 29 -9.82 -1.13 -2.99
CA PRO A 29 -9.58 -0.85 -1.58
C PRO A 29 -9.45 0.66 -1.29
N ALA A 30 -10.01 1.11 -0.16
CA ALA A 30 -9.93 2.51 0.29
C ALA A 30 -8.49 3.01 0.42
N SER A 31 -7.56 2.12 0.77
CA SER A 31 -6.13 2.44 0.89
C SER A 31 -5.54 2.97 -0.42
N ILE A 32 -6.00 2.50 -1.58
CA ILE A 32 -5.52 2.98 -2.89
C ILE A 32 -5.98 4.43 -3.13
N TYR A 33 -7.23 4.77 -2.79
CA TYR A 33 -7.71 6.15 -2.85
C TYR A 33 -6.92 7.07 -1.93
N GLY A 34 -6.65 6.62 -0.69
CA GLY A 34 -5.82 7.36 0.26
C GLY A 34 -4.40 7.60 -0.28
N MET A 35 -3.78 6.60 -0.91
CA MET A 35 -2.46 6.75 -1.54
C MET A 35 -2.47 7.77 -2.68
N VAL A 36 -3.46 7.72 -3.57
CA VAL A 36 -3.60 8.68 -4.68
C VAL A 36 -3.84 10.10 -4.15
N LEU A 37 -4.70 10.26 -3.15
CA LEU A 37 -4.95 11.56 -2.51
C LEU A 37 -3.68 12.13 -1.87
N LEU A 38 -2.95 11.31 -1.13
CA LEU A 38 -1.71 11.76 -0.49
C LEU A 38 -0.67 12.15 -1.55
N PHE A 39 -0.55 11.36 -2.61
CA PHE A 39 0.34 11.64 -3.73
C PHE A 39 0.00 12.98 -4.39
N LEU A 40 -1.27 13.24 -4.72
CA LEU A 40 -1.72 14.50 -5.28
C LEU A 40 -1.47 15.68 -4.33
N ALA A 41 -1.71 15.50 -3.03
CA ALA A 41 -1.45 16.54 -2.04
C ALA A 41 0.05 16.90 -1.93
N LEU A 42 0.93 15.92 -2.10
CA LEU A 42 2.39 16.11 -2.16
C LEU A 42 2.82 16.77 -3.48
N GLU A 43 2.27 16.34 -4.62
CA GLU A 43 2.57 16.88 -5.94
C GLU A 43 2.14 18.34 -6.06
N LEU A 44 0.93 18.66 -5.59
CA LEU A 44 0.38 20.02 -5.55
C LEU A 44 1.03 20.90 -4.47
N LYS A 45 2.02 20.37 -3.73
CA LYS A 45 2.74 21.05 -2.63
C LYS A 45 1.83 21.57 -1.51
N ILE A 46 0.62 21.03 -1.39
CA ILE A 46 -0.30 21.30 -0.27
C ILE A 46 0.30 20.72 1.02
N LEU A 47 0.94 19.56 0.91
CA LEU A 47 1.69 18.90 1.98
C LEU A 47 3.16 18.79 1.58
N LYS A 48 4.06 18.95 2.55
CA LYS A 48 5.48 18.61 2.39
C LYS A 48 5.73 17.24 2.98
N VAL A 49 6.69 16.50 2.43
CA VAL A 49 7.09 15.19 2.97
C VAL A 49 7.47 15.29 4.45
N SER A 50 8.12 16.39 4.86
CA SER A 50 8.47 16.67 6.26
C SER A 50 7.28 16.71 7.21
N ASP A 51 6.07 16.96 6.71
CA ASP A 51 4.86 17.10 7.52
C ASP A 51 4.31 15.76 7.99
N ILE A 52 4.72 14.64 7.37
CA ILE A 52 4.27 13.28 7.73
C ILE A 52 5.41 12.29 7.97
N LYS A 53 6.64 12.59 7.54
CA LYS A 53 7.76 11.65 7.46
C LYS A 53 8.04 10.85 8.74
N GLU A 54 8.12 11.51 9.89
CA GLU A 54 8.52 10.84 11.14
C GLU A 54 7.46 9.83 11.59
N THR A 55 6.19 10.20 11.53
CA THR A 55 5.09 9.34 11.95
C THR A 55 4.82 8.25 10.93
N SER A 56 4.88 8.55 9.63
CA SER A 56 4.78 7.52 8.58
C SER A 56 5.90 6.48 8.72
N ASN A 57 7.14 6.89 8.97
CA ASN A 57 8.25 5.96 9.17
C ASN A 57 8.04 5.08 10.40
N PHE A 58 7.62 5.67 11.52
CA PHE A 58 7.30 4.93 12.72
C PHE A 58 6.19 3.88 12.48
N LEU A 59 5.11 4.26 11.79
CA LEU A 59 4.01 3.35 11.45
C LEU A 59 4.47 2.20 10.54
N ILE A 60 5.36 2.47 9.58
CA ILE A 60 5.96 1.45 8.71
C ILE A 60 6.84 0.49 9.52
N GLU A 61 7.61 1.02 10.47
CA GLU A 61 8.50 0.23 11.32
C GLU A 61 7.73 -0.76 12.20
N ILE A 62 6.57 -0.36 12.74
CA ILE A 62 5.69 -1.24 13.52
C ILE A 62 4.70 -2.06 12.66
N MET A 63 4.72 -1.92 11.33
CA MET A 63 3.82 -2.66 10.44
C MET A 63 3.88 -4.18 10.60
N PRO A 64 5.06 -4.83 10.80
CA PRO A 64 5.14 -6.26 11.09
C PRO A 64 4.33 -6.68 12.33
N LEU A 65 4.32 -5.84 13.37
CA LEU A 65 3.53 -6.08 14.59
C LEU A 65 2.02 -6.03 14.28
N MET A 66 1.61 -5.10 13.42
CA MET A 66 0.21 -4.95 12.99
C MET A 66 -0.29 -6.14 12.13
N PHE A 67 0.59 -6.98 11.60
CA PHE A 67 0.21 -8.20 10.89
C PHE A 67 -0.06 -9.40 11.81
N VAL A 68 0.34 -9.34 13.08
CA VAL A 68 0.12 -10.45 14.04
C VAL A 68 -1.38 -10.78 14.18
N PRO A 69 -2.30 -9.81 14.39
CA PRO A 69 -3.74 -10.10 14.46
C PRO A 69 -4.30 -10.72 13.18
N ALA A 70 -3.84 -10.26 12.01
CA ALA A 70 -4.25 -10.82 10.72
C ALA A 70 -3.80 -12.28 10.57
N GLY A 71 -2.60 -12.61 11.06
CA GLY A 71 -2.10 -13.99 11.11
C GLY A 71 -2.89 -14.87 12.08
N VAL A 72 -3.23 -14.37 13.26
CA VAL A 72 -4.07 -15.10 14.23
C VAL A 72 -5.46 -15.36 13.66
N GLY A 73 -6.08 -14.39 12.98
CA GLY A 73 -7.38 -14.61 12.31
C GLY A 73 -7.35 -15.67 11.21
N LEU A 74 -6.18 -15.99 10.66
CA LEU A 74 -6.04 -17.10 9.72
C LEU A 74 -6.26 -18.47 10.40
N LEU A 75 -5.98 -18.57 11.70
CA LEU A 75 -6.21 -19.79 12.47
C LEU A 75 -7.71 -20.13 12.57
N ASP A 76 -8.58 -19.12 12.59
CA ASP A 76 -10.04 -19.33 12.57
C ASP A 76 -10.49 -20.02 11.27
N SER A 77 -9.75 -19.82 10.17
CA SER A 77 -10.00 -20.45 8.87
C SER A 77 -9.12 -21.69 8.61
N TRP A 78 -8.39 -22.17 9.63
CA TRP A 78 -7.42 -23.25 9.47
C TRP A 78 -8.03 -24.54 8.91
N GLY A 79 -9.27 -24.86 9.30
CA GLY A 79 -9.97 -26.06 8.81
C GLY A 79 -10.15 -26.09 7.30
N ALA A 80 -10.35 -24.94 6.66
CA ALA A 80 -10.44 -24.83 5.19
C ALA A 80 -9.05 -24.72 4.53
N LEU A 81 -8.08 -24.13 5.22
CA LEU A 81 -6.74 -23.89 4.70
C LEU A 81 -5.85 -25.15 4.74
N GLN A 82 -6.03 -26.02 5.73
CA GLN A 82 -5.24 -27.23 5.94
C GLN A 82 -5.21 -28.16 4.72
N SER A 83 -6.26 -28.23 3.91
CA SER A 83 -6.27 -29.10 2.73
C SER A 83 -5.45 -28.54 1.55
N ILE A 84 -5.19 -27.23 1.54
CA ILE A 84 -4.61 -26.52 0.39
C ILE A 84 -3.39 -25.67 0.74
N TRP A 85 -2.89 -25.70 1.99
CA TRP A 85 -1.82 -24.80 2.44
C TRP A 85 -0.56 -24.85 1.56
N ILE A 86 -0.17 -26.03 1.06
CA ILE A 86 0.95 -26.19 0.12
C ILE A 86 0.69 -25.42 -1.18
N GLN A 87 -0.52 -25.57 -1.74
CA GLN A 87 -0.91 -24.87 -2.97
C GLN A 87 -0.91 -23.36 -2.76
N VAL A 88 -1.39 -22.89 -1.61
CA VAL A 88 -1.39 -21.47 -1.22
C VAL A 88 0.05 -20.94 -1.10
N VAL A 89 0.94 -21.64 -0.40
CA VAL A 89 2.35 -21.21 -0.26
C VAL A 89 3.03 -21.14 -1.63
N VAL A 90 2.85 -22.17 -2.47
CA VAL A 90 3.47 -22.24 -3.80
C VAL A 90 2.92 -21.14 -4.71
N ILE A 91 1.59 -20.94 -4.77
CA ILE A 91 1.00 -19.90 -5.63
C ILE A 91 1.38 -18.51 -5.15
N THR A 92 1.46 -18.26 -3.83
CA THR A 92 1.91 -16.98 -3.28
C THR A 92 3.36 -16.70 -3.64
N LEU A 93 4.28 -17.65 -3.50
CA LEU A 93 5.69 -17.47 -3.86
C LEU A 93 5.85 -17.20 -5.36
N ILE A 94 5.24 -18.05 -6.21
CA ILE A 94 5.35 -17.92 -7.66
C ILE A 94 4.73 -16.61 -8.14
N SER A 95 3.50 -16.28 -7.71
CA SER A 95 2.84 -15.04 -8.11
C SER A 95 3.60 -13.81 -7.64
N THR A 96 4.19 -13.82 -6.44
CA THR A 96 5.02 -12.72 -5.93
C THR A 96 6.22 -12.48 -6.83
N VAL A 97 6.97 -13.52 -7.18
CA VAL A 97 8.14 -13.41 -8.06
C VAL A 97 7.73 -12.92 -9.45
N ILE A 98 6.65 -13.45 -10.02
CA ILE A 98 6.14 -13.05 -11.33
C ILE A 98 5.70 -11.58 -11.32
N VAL A 99 4.88 -11.16 -10.35
CA VAL A 99 4.41 -9.78 -10.24
C VAL A 99 5.59 -8.82 -10.09
N MET A 100 6.57 -9.17 -9.26
CA MET A 100 7.76 -8.34 -9.04
C MET A 100 8.62 -8.24 -10.31
N GLY A 101 8.83 -9.36 -11.01
CA GLY A 101 9.57 -9.40 -12.28
C GLY A 101 8.90 -8.63 -13.41
N VAL A 102 7.58 -8.79 -13.58
CA VAL A 102 6.80 -8.10 -14.61
C VAL A 102 6.71 -6.60 -14.32
N SER A 103 6.34 -6.20 -13.10
CA SER A 103 6.25 -4.79 -12.73
C SER A 103 7.61 -4.07 -12.84
N GLY A 104 8.69 -4.73 -12.42
CA GLY A 104 10.06 -4.24 -12.60
C GLY A 104 10.44 -4.09 -14.08
N SER A 105 10.14 -5.09 -14.91
CA SER A 105 10.44 -5.07 -16.35
C SER A 105 9.70 -3.95 -17.08
N ILE A 106 8.40 -3.77 -16.78
CA ILE A 106 7.58 -2.69 -17.35
C ILE A 106 8.14 -1.33 -16.94
N THR A 107 8.47 -1.15 -15.65
CA THR A 107 9.04 0.11 -15.15
C THR A 107 10.37 0.42 -15.84
N GLN A 108 11.26 -0.57 -15.94
CA GLN A 108 12.54 -0.41 -16.64
C GLN A 108 12.35 -0.09 -18.14
N PHE A 109 11.37 -0.71 -18.79
CA PHE A 109 11.06 -0.43 -20.20
C PHE A 109 10.60 1.03 -20.39
N VAL A 110 9.69 1.52 -19.55
CA VAL A 110 9.20 2.90 -19.60
C VAL A 110 10.35 3.90 -19.39
N ILE A 111 11.21 3.65 -18.39
CA ILE A 111 12.38 4.51 -18.12
C ILE A 111 13.36 4.54 -19.30
N ARG A 112 13.68 3.37 -19.90
CA ARG A 112 14.59 3.29 -21.05
C ARG A 112 14.03 3.97 -22.29
N LYS A 113 12.72 3.87 -22.53
CA LYS A 113 12.05 4.52 -23.67
C LYS A 113 11.96 6.04 -23.47
N GLY A 114 11.85 6.52 -22.24
CA GLY A 114 11.93 7.94 -21.89
C GLY A 114 13.32 8.53 -22.17
N LYS A 115 14.40 7.85 -21.76
CA LYS A 115 15.78 8.29 -22.00
C LYS A 115 16.14 8.41 -23.49
N LYS A 116 15.63 7.50 -24.33
CA LYS A 116 15.87 7.50 -25.79
C LYS A 116 15.18 8.66 -26.54
N LYS A 117 14.42 9.50 -25.84
CA LYS A 117 13.70 10.66 -26.40
C LYS A 117 14.36 11.99 -26.01
N GLU A 118 15.34 11.96 -25.10
CA GLU A 118 16.13 13.11 -24.63
C GLU A 118 17.56 13.13 -25.23
N GLU A 119 17.97 12.06 -25.92
CA GLU A 119 19.14 12.01 -26.83
C GLU A 119 18.70 12.17 -28.29
#